data_AF-A0A0F9HDZ7-F1
#
_entry.id   AF-A0A0F9HDZ7-F1
#
_cell.length_a   1.000
_cell.length_b   1.000
_cell.length_c   1.000
_cell.angle_alpha   90.00
_cell.angle_beta   90.00
_cell.angle_gamma   90.00
#
_symmetry.space_group_name_H-M   'P 1'
#
loop_
_entity.id
_entity.type
_entity.pdbx_description
1 polymer ?
#
loop_
_entity_poly.entity_id
_entity_poly.type
_entity_poly.pdbx_seq_one_letter_code
_entity_poly.pdbx_strand_id
1 'polypeptide(L)'
;SNLSLKDYYLIKLNRVDHGLQKASYHTTDLGNVGHYKLGKLLNADALIYGTVTKCSRLYGVVYSRVAIGAEIEMVDASNSKIIWKANHVELTHSGTPPFSPFSIPEKIVDSTINIRDKVVIDTANKLARKFVEDIPERKTTYFLREHVINIRNVGSMKEVHYKVQRKDTLFKIAKKFYGHGSRWRNIKYANGEIESASLRIGRDLVLPDVPVITNINDAELLDKEHYKKAVYEVKWGDSLYNIASTLYHDGTKWRVIYEDNKDEIENIKDLTVGQVLIIPLNSYPKHVSKGP
;
A
#
# COMPACT_ATOMS: atom_id res chain seq x y z
N SER A 1 10.27 8.76 -16.77
CA SER A 1 9.89 7.38 -16.40
C SER A 1 8.43 7.39 -15.96
N ASN A 2 7.58 6.63 -16.64
CA ASN A 2 6.12 6.67 -16.49
C ASN A 2 5.64 6.19 -15.10
N LEU A 3 6.50 5.51 -14.33
CA LEU A 3 6.23 5.09 -12.95
C LEU A 3 6.27 6.23 -11.90
N SER A 4 7.03 7.29 -12.14
CA SER A 4 7.06 8.45 -11.23
C SER A 4 5.74 9.24 -11.26
N LEU A 5 5.05 9.25 -12.41
CA LEU A 5 3.69 9.78 -12.55
C LEU A 5 2.66 8.96 -11.76
N LYS A 6 3.01 7.72 -11.43
CA LYS A 6 2.22 6.80 -10.61
C LYS A 6 2.66 6.82 -9.13
N ASP A 7 3.47 7.80 -8.71
CA ASP A 7 4.04 7.97 -7.36
C ASP A 7 4.93 6.80 -6.87
N TYR A 8 5.62 6.14 -7.81
CA TYR A 8 6.68 5.17 -7.48
C TYR A 8 8.07 5.76 -7.72
N TYR A 9 8.92 5.65 -6.70
CA TYR A 9 10.33 6.06 -6.76
C TYR A 9 11.20 4.82 -6.98
N LEU A 10 11.76 4.71 -8.19
CA LEU A 10 12.65 3.61 -8.54
C LEU A 10 14.03 3.78 -7.91
N ILE A 11 14.46 2.75 -7.19
CA ILE A 11 15.86 2.62 -6.75
C ILE A 11 16.70 2.32 -8.00
N LYS A 12 17.82 3.03 -8.16
CA LYS A 12 18.74 2.82 -9.29
C LYS A 12 19.30 1.39 -9.24
N LEU A 13 19.33 0.70 -10.38
CA LEU A 13 19.80 -0.69 -10.50
C LEU A 13 21.19 -0.89 -9.89
N ASN A 14 22.12 0.04 -10.10
CA ASN A 14 23.46 -0.03 -9.52
C ASN A 14 23.47 -0.03 -7.97
N ARG A 15 22.51 0.62 -7.31
CA ARG A 15 22.36 0.56 -5.84
C ARG A 15 21.80 -0.78 -5.39
N VAL A 16 20.91 -1.38 -6.19
CA VAL A 16 20.39 -2.72 -5.95
C VAL A 16 21.53 -3.74 -6.04
N ASP A 17 22.28 -3.73 -7.14
CA ASP A 17 23.42 -4.65 -7.36
C ASP A 17 24.46 -4.54 -6.23
N HIS A 18 24.85 -3.31 -5.88
CA HIS A 18 25.78 -3.07 -4.78
C HIS A 18 25.25 -3.52 -3.42
N GLY A 19 23.95 -3.34 -3.15
CA GLY A 19 23.29 -3.80 -1.93
C GLY A 19 23.28 -5.33 -1.82
N LEU A 20 22.98 -6.02 -2.92
CA LEU A 20 22.98 -7.49 -2.98
C LEU A 20 24.39 -8.08 -2.86
N GLN A 21 25.38 -7.49 -3.55
CA GLN A 21 26.78 -7.91 -3.46
C GLN A 21 27.33 -7.78 -2.04
N LYS A 22 27.03 -6.67 -1.34
CA LYS A 22 27.44 -6.48 0.06
C LYS A 22 26.85 -7.50 1.03
N ALA A 23 25.68 -8.06 0.69
CA ALA A 23 25.03 -9.08 1.48
C ALA A 23 25.38 -10.51 1.04
N SER A 24 26.34 -10.66 0.10
CA SER A 24 26.76 -11.94 -0.48
C SER A 24 25.61 -12.72 -1.13
N TYR A 25 24.54 -12.04 -1.53
CA TYR A 25 23.42 -12.65 -2.24
C TYR A 25 23.71 -12.73 -3.73
N HIS A 26 23.64 -13.93 -4.29
CA HIS A 26 23.66 -14.15 -5.73
C HIS A 26 22.23 -13.99 -6.28
N THR A 27 22.10 -13.41 -7.47
CA THR A 27 20.79 -13.08 -8.07
C THR A 27 19.91 -14.31 -8.31
N THR A 28 20.49 -15.50 -8.35
CA THR A 28 19.81 -16.79 -8.49
C THR A 28 19.13 -17.28 -7.21
N ASP A 29 19.55 -16.79 -6.03
CA ASP A 29 19.04 -17.26 -4.72
C ASP A 29 18.01 -16.30 -4.11
N LEU A 30 17.72 -15.19 -4.79
CA LEU A 30 16.83 -14.13 -4.30
C LEU A 30 15.42 -14.62 -3.97
N GLY A 31 14.91 -15.62 -4.69
CA GLY A 31 13.60 -16.22 -4.41
C GLY A 31 13.51 -16.95 -3.06
N ASN A 32 14.66 -17.32 -2.48
CA ASN A 32 14.73 -17.97 -1.17
C ASN A 32 14.95 -16.96 -0.02
N VAL A 33 15.24 -15.70 -0.35
CA VAL A 33 15.41 -14.64 0.65
C VAL A 33 14.06 -13.99 0.91
N GLY A 34 13.60 -14.01 2.17
CA GLY A 34 12.33 -13.40 2.53
C GLY A 34 12.26 -11.92 2.12
N HIS A 35 11.11 -11.51 1.55
CA HIS A 35 10.91 -10.16 1.01
C HIS A 35 11.19 -9.05 2.03
N TYR A 36 10.90 -9.29 3.32
CA TYR A 36 11.20 -8.36 4.41
C TYR A 36 12.69 -8.04 4.50
N LYS A 37 13.53 -9.08 4.41
CA LYS A 37 14.98 -8.92 4.52
C LYS A 37 15.54 -8.17 3.31
N LEU A 38 15.04 -8.49 2.11
CA LEU A 38 15.40 -7.79 0.88
C LEU A 38 14.95 -6.32 0.90
N GLY A 39 13.73 -6.03 1.34
CA GLY A 39 13.23 -4.66 1.50
C GLY A 39 14.10 -3.83 2.43
N LYS A 40 14.49 -4.39 3.59
CA LYS A 40 15.39 -3.72 4.53
C LYS A 40 16.79 -3.50 3.96
N LEU A 41 17.35 -4.51 3.28
CA LEU A 41 18.67 -4.41 2.65
C LEU A 41 18.72 -3.32 1.56
N LEU A 42 17.66 -3.25 0.75
CA LEU A 42 17.57 -2.35 -0.39
C LEU A 42 16.98 -0.98 -0.03
N ASN A 43 16.48 -0.82 1.20
CA ASN A 43 15.68 0.34 1.63
C ASN A 43 14.49 0.59 0.68
N ALA A 44 13.72 -0.47 0.44
CA ALA A 44 12.60 -0.50 -0.49
C ALA A 44 11.30 -0.90 0.22
N ASP A 45 10.21 -0.22 -0.12
CA ASP A 45 8.86 -0.53 0.38
C ASP A 45 8.19 -1.66 -0.44
N ALA A 46 8.57 -1.79 -1.70
CA ALA A 46 8.08 -2.81 -2.62
C ALA A 46 9.22 -3.38 -3.47
N LEU A 47 9.09 -4.65 -3.84
CA LEU A 47 10.02 -5.37 -4.69
C LEU A 47 9.29 -5.79 -5.98
N ILE A 48 9.93 -5.64 -7.13
CA ILE A 48 9.40 -6.09 -8.42
C ILE A 48 10.26 -7.26 -8.90
N TYR A 49 9.62 -8.38 -9.17
CA TYR A 49 10.22 -9.55 -9.80
C TYR A 49 9.67 -9.69 -11.22
N GLY A 50 10.52 -10.18 -12.12
CA GLY A 50 10.14 -10.37 -13.51
C GLY A 50 10.82 -11.60 -14.10
N THR A 51 10.05 -12.40 -14.82
CA THR A 51 10.53 -13.57 -15.57
C THR A 51 10.19 -13.39 -17.04
N VAL A 52 11.16 -13.54 -17.92
CA VAL A 52 10.90 -13.57 -19.37
C VAL A 52 10.26 -14.91 -19.71
N THR A 53 8.97 -14.91 -20.07
CA THR A 53 8.18 -16.11 -20.35
C THR A 53 8.26 -16.55 -21.81
N LYS A 54 8.59 -15.62 -22.72
CA LYS A 54 8.73 -15.92 -24.15
C LYS A 54 9.78 -15.05 -24.79
N CYS A 55 10.71 -15.66 -25.51
CA CYS A 55 11.62 -14.97 -26.40
C CYS A 55 11.77 -15.82 -27.66
N SER A 56 11.04 -15.47 -28.72
CA SER A 56 11.15 -16.18 -30.01
C SER A 56 11.48 -15.21 -31.13
N ARG A 57 12.46 -15.58 -31.94
CA ARG A 57 12.96 -14.81 -33.07
C ARG A 57 12.90 -15.68 -34.33
N LEU A 58 12.09 -15.28 -35.31
CA LEU A 58 12.10 -15.90 -36.64
C LEU A 58 12.65 -14.87 -37.64
N TYR A 59 13.83 -15.15 -38.17
CA TYR A 59 14.53 -14.29 -39.13
C TYR A 59 14.48 -14.90 -40.53
N GLY A 60 13.81 -14.22 -41.46
CA GLY A 60 13.92 -14.45 -42.91
C GLY A 60 14.68 -13.32 -43.59
N VAL A 61 15.00 -13.48 -44.88
CA VAL A 61 15.73 -12.48 -45.70
C VAL A 61 14.98 -11.13 -45.75
N VAL A 62 13.65 -11.16 -45.66
CA VAL A 62 12.77 -9.97 -45.82
C VAL A 62 11.84 -9.75 -44.60
N TYR A 63 11.81 -10.66 -43.63
CA TYR A 63 10.82 -10.63 -42.54
C TYR A 63 11.41 -11.01 -41.18
N SER A 64 11.14 -10.20 -40.15
CA SER A 64 11.54 -10.49 -38.76
C SER A 64 10.28 -10.54 -37.88
N ARG A 65 9.98 -11.73 -37.34
CA ARG A 65 8.96 -11.91 -36.30
C ARG A 65 9.63 -12.04 -34.95
N VAL A 66 9.33 -11.12 -34.05
CA VAL A 66 9.78 -11.14 -32.67
C VAL A 66 8.56 -11.26 -31.76
N ALA A 67 8.58 -12.26 -30.88
CA ALA A 67 7.67 -12.35 -29.75
C ALA A 67 8.45 -12.22 -28.45
N ILE A 68 8.06 -11.27 -27.60
CA ILE A 68 8.62 -11.09 -26.27
C ILE A 68 7.47 -11.20 -25.28
N GLY A 69 7.62 -12.06 -24.29
CA GLY A 69 6.68 -12.24 -23.20
C GLY A 69 7.40 -12.14 -21.87
N ALA A 70 6.74 -11.56 -20.88
CA ALA A 70 7.21 -11.56 -19.51
C ALA A 70 6.04 -11.74 -18.54
N GLU A 71 6.37 -12.21 -17.35
CA GLU A 71 5.50 -12.19 -16.19
C GLU A 71 6.20 -11.32 -15.15
N ILE A 72 5.51 -10.30 -14.65
CA ILE A 72 6.02 -9.37 -13.66
C ILE A 72 5.09 -9.38 -12.46
N GLU A 73 5.68 -9.44 -11.27
CA GLU A 73 4.97 -9.32 -10.01
C GLU A 73 5.62 -8.26 -9.12
N MET A 74 4.79 -7.49 -8.45
CA MET A 74 5.18 -6.52 -7.45
C MET A 74 4.69 -7.03 -6.10
N VAL A 75 5.58 -7.12 -5.13
CA VAL A 75 5.27 -7.53 -3.76
C VAL A 75 5.63 -6.41 -2.79
N ASP A 76 4.83 -6.27 -1.74
CA ASP A 76 5.19 -5.43 -0.61
C ASP A 76 6.31 -6.10 0.18
N ALA A 77 7.37 -5.35 0.41
CA ALA A 77 8.56 -5.91 1.04
C ALA A 77 8.29 -6.24 2.52
N SER A 78 7.43 -5.50 3.21
CA SER A 78 7.20 -5.66 4.65
C SER A 78 6.41 -6.91 5.01
N ASN A 79 5.43 -7.29 4.18
CA ASN A 79 4.46 -8.34 4.49
C ASN A 79 4.34 -9.43 3.42
N SER A 80 5.14 -9.36 2.35
CA SER A 80 5.17 -10.35 1.25
C SER A 80 3.87 -10.47 0.44
N LYS A 81 2.89 -9.58 0.63
CA LYS A 81 1.64 -9.60 -0.14
C LYS A 81 1.91 -9.07 -1.56
N ILE A 82 1.34 -9.75 -2.55
CA ILE A 82 1.38 -9.33 -3.95
C ILE A 82 0.54 -8.07 -4.10
N ILE A 83 1.16 -6.97 -4.51
CA ILE A 83 0.51 -5.68 -4.82
C ILE A 83 -0.12 -5.75 -6.20
N TRP A 84 0.61 -6.32 -7.16
CA TRP A 84 0.19 -6.41 -8.55
C TRP A 84 0.94 -7.53 -9.25
N LYS A 85 0.30 -8.16 -10.23
CA LYS A 85 0.89 -9.20 -11.05
C LYS A 85 0.28 -9.18 -12.45
N ALA A 86 1.11 -9.26 -13.48
CA ALA A 86 0.66 -9.29 -14.86
C ALA A 86 1.55 -10.20 -15.71
N ASN A 87 0.95 -10.75 -16.77
CA ASN A 87 1.65 -11.51 -17.80
C ASN A 87 1.23 -10.94 -19.15
N HIS A 88 2.21 -10.43 -19.91
CA HIS A 88 1.98 -9.84 -21.23
C HIS A 88 2.90 -10.46 -22.26
N VAL A 89 2.38 -10.58 -23.48
CA VAL A 89 3.15 -10.99 -24.66
C VAL A 89 2.94 -9.95 -25.75
N GLU A 90 4.04 -9.48 -26.34
CA GLU A 90 4.04 -8.61 -27.50
C GLU A 90 4.54 -9.31 -28.74
N LEU A 91 3.90 -8.98 -29.86
CA LEU A 91 4.23 -9.44 -31.19
C LEU A 91 4.51 -8.25 -32.10
N THR A 92 5.39 -8.43 -33.07
CA THR A 92 5.61 -7.44 -34.13
C THR A 92 4.33 -7.31 -34.99
N HIS A 93 3.72 -6.12 -35.00
CA HIS A 93 2.48 -5.73 -35.72
C HIS A 93 1.17 -6.39 -35.22
N SER A 94 0.58 -5.84 -34.16
CA SER A 94 -0.80 -6.16 -33.75
C SER A 94 -1.81 -5.34 -34.57
N GLY A 95 -2.36 -5.93 -35.64
CA GLY A 95 -3.64 -5.55 -36.23
C GLY A 95 -3.64 -4.41 -37.26
N THR A 96 -3.30 -4.72 -38.51
CA THR A 96 -3.82 -4.17 -39.79
C THR A 96 -3.17 -5.05 -40.88
N PRO A 97 -3.89 -5.57 -41.90
CA PRO A 97 -3.22 -6.23 -43.03
C PRO A 97 -2.26 -5.20 -43.66
N PRO A 98 -0.97 -5.53 -43.86
CA PRO A 98 -0.01 -4.53 -44.28
C PRO A 98 -0.40 -4.01 -45.66
N PHE A 99 -0.43 -2.69 -45.81
CA PHE A 99 -0.15 -2.11 -47.11
C PHE A 99 1.13 -2.78 -47.63
N SER A 100 1.01 -3.35 -48.84
CA SER A 100 1.98 -4.15 -49.57
C SER A 100 3.45 -3.67 -49.44
N PRO A 101 4.46 -4.56 -49.56
CA PRO A 101 5.86 -4.33 -49.20
C PRO A 101 6.68 -3.49 -50.20
N PHE A 102 6.06 -2.52 -50.89
CA PHE A 102 6.69 -1.75 -51.98
C PHE A 102 6.88 -0.25 -51.72
N SER A 103 6.94 0.20 -50.47
CA SER A 103 7.21 1.63 -50.16
C SER A 103 8.62 1.87 -49.62
N ILE A 104 9.64 1.37 -50.32
CA ILE A 104 11.01 1.91 -50.22
C ILE A 104 11.26 2.74 -51.49
N PRO A 105 11.25 4.08 -51.44
CA PRO A 105 12.06 4.85 -52.37
C PRO A 105 13.52 4.76 -51.89
N GLU A 106 14.32 4.16 -52.75
CA GLU A 106 15.76 4.30 -52.97
C GLU A 106 16.68 4.83 -51.84
N LYS A 107 17.76 4.07 -51.64
CA LYS A 107 19.01 4.36 -50.89
C LYS A 107 18.93 4.12 -49.39
N ILE A 108 19.45 2.97 -48.95
CA ILE A 108 20.77 2.86 -48.30
C ILE A 108 21.03 1.36 -48.03
N VAL A 109 21.97 0.83 -48.80
CA VAL A 109 22.79 -0.32 -48.43
C VAL A 109 23.74 0.20 -47.33
N ASP A 110 23.65 -0.35 -46.11
CA ASP A 110 24.69 -0.40 -45.04
C ASP A 110 24.18 -0.48 -43.58
N SER A 111 22.99 -1.04 -43.30
CA SER A 111 22.54 -1.18 -41.89
C SER A 111 21.73 -2.45 -41.57
N THR A 112 22.14 -3.59 -42.11
CA THR A 112 21.41 -4.88 -41.99
C THR A 112 21.38 -5.48 -40.57
N ILE A 113 22.24 -5.04 -39.65
CA ILE A 113 22.25 -5.49 -38.23
C ILE A 113 21.39 -4.57 -37.36
N ASN A 114 21.47 -3.24 -37.58
CA ASN A 114 20.79 -2.24 -36.75
C ASN A 114 19.26 -2.35 -36.80
N ILE A 115 18.66 -2.77 -37.93
CA ILE A 115 17.20 -2.87 -38.06
C ILE A 115 16.65 -4.03 -37.21
N ARG A 116 17.34 -5.17 -37.15
CA ARG A 116 16.87 -6.35 -36.39
C ARG A 116 16.91 -6.09 -34.89
N ASP A 117 17.98 -5.48 -34.42
CA ASP A 117 18.14 -5.11 -33.01
C ASP A 117 17.15 -4.00 -32.62
N LYS A 118 16.91 -3.03 -33.51
CA LYS A 118 15.88 -2.00 -33.32
C LYS A 118 14.48 -2.61 -33.17
N VAL A 119 14.11 -3.60 -34.00
CA VAL A 119 12.80 -4.28 -33.88
C VAL A 119 12.65 -5.00 -32.55
N VAL A 120 13.71 -5.62 -32.03
CA VAL A 120 13.70 -6.26 -30.71
C VAL A 120 13.53 -5.21 -29.60
N ILE A 121 14.30 -4.12 -29.65
CA ILE A 121 14.22 -3.01 -28.69
C ILE A 121 12.83 -2.36 -28.69
N ASP A 122 12.27 -2.09 -29.86
CA ASP A 122 10.94 -1.48 -29.98
C ASP A 122 9.85 -2.41 -29.45
N THR A 123 9.96 -3.72 -29.70
CA THR A 123 9.03 -4.72 -29.16
C THR A 123 9.14 -4.81 -27.63
N ALA A 124 10.36 -4.80 -27.08
CA ALA A 124 10.58 -4.80 -25.64
C ALA A 124 10.06 -3.51 -24.98
N ASN A 125 10.24 -2.36 -25.64
CA ASN A 125 9.71 -1.08 -25.17
C ASN A 125 8.18 -1.06 -25.14
N LYS A 126 7.51 -1.63 -26.16
CA LYS A 126 6.04 -1.78 -26.17
C LYS A 126 5.57 -2.66 -25.02
N LEU A 127 6.24 -3.79 -24.80
CA LEU A 127 5.92 -4.71 -23.72
C LEU A 127 6.07 -4.03 -22.35
N ALA A 128 7.19 -3.31 -22.15
CA ALA A 128 7.42 -2.53 -20.93
C ALA A 128 6.35 -1.46 -20.70
N ARG A 129 5.89 -0.77 -21.76
CA ARG A 129 4.79 0.20 -21.66
C ARG A 129 3.49 -0.44 -21.18
N LYS A 130 3.10 -1.60 -21.74
CA LYS A 130 1.91 -2.35 -21.27
C LYS A 130 1.96 -2.65 -19.79
N PHE A 131 3.12 -3.11 -19.29
CA PHE A 131 3.28 -3.34 -17.85
C PHE A 131 3.14 -2.06 -17.03
N VAL A 132 3.75 -0.95 -17.46
CA VAL A 132 3.66 0.30 -16.71
C VAL A 132 2.25 0.89 -16.72
N GLU A 133 1.51 0.73 -17.82
CA GLU A 133 0.10 1.12 -17.91
C GLU A 133 -0.76 0.32 -16.91
N ASP A 134 -0.50 -0.98 -16.79
CA ASP A 134 -1.23 -1.89 -15.89
C ASP A 134 -0.83 -1.78 -14.41
N ILE A 135 0.38 -1.30 -14.11
CA ILE A 135 0.80 -1.08 -12.72
C ILE A 135 -0.18 -0.09 -12.08
N PRO A 136 -0.81 -0.43 -10.93
CA PRO A 136 -1.76 0.45 -10.30
C PRO A 136 -1.06 1.76 -9.96
N GLU A 137 -1.68 2.88 -10.29
CA GLU A 137 -1.26 4.15 -9.70
C GLU A 137 -1.23 3.96 -8.19
N ARG A 138 -0.17 4.43 -7.52
CA ARG A 138 -0.31 4.69 -6.10
C ARG A 138 -1.43 5.71 -6.04
N LYS A 139 -2.61 5.28 -5.60
CA LYS A 139 -3.73 6.20 -5.37
C LYS A 139 -3.32 7.06 -4.19
N THR A 140 -2.53 8.10 -4.44
CA THR A 140 -2.51 9.32 -3.61
C THR A 140 -3.86 10.05 -3.75
N THR A 141 -4.75 9.53 -4.59
CA THR A 141 -6.20 9.63 -4.49
C THR A 141 -6.78 8.49 -3.64
N TYR A 142 -6.43 8.44 -2.35
CA TYR A 142 -7.55 8.31 -1.41
C TYR A 142 -8.45 9.48 -1.79
N PHE A 143 -9.72 9.23 -2.11
CA PHE A 143 -10.66 10.34 -2.10
C PHE A 143 -10.33 11.16 -0.85
N LEU A 144 -10.21 12.48 -0.97
CA LEU A 144 -10.42 13.35 0.19
C LEU A 144 -11.89 13.22 0.62
N ARG A 145 -12.36 11.99 0.89
CA ARG A 145 -13.28 11.75 1.98
C ARG A 145 -12.46 12.20 3.15
N GLU A 146 -12.72 13.42 3.60
CA GLU A 146 -12.21 13.86 4.86
C GLU A 146 -12.64 12.79 5.87
N HIS A 147 -11.71 11.95 6.32
CA HIS A 147 -12.03 10.90 7.25
C HIS A 147 -12.65 11.56 8.48
N VAL A 148 -13.63 10.90 9.09
CA VAL A 148 -14.24 11.41 10.32
C VAL A 148 -13.18 11.59 11.40
N ILE A 149 -12.17 10.71 11.40
CA ILE A 149 -11.02 10.72 12.30
C ILE A 149 -9.76 11.00 11.48
N ASN A 150 -8.99 12.02 11.84
CA ASN A 150 -7.72 12.36 11.20
C ASN A 150 -6.62 12.47 12.25
N ILE A 151 -5.38 12.24 11.85
CA ILE A 151 -4.19 12.48 12.68
C ILE A 151 -3.40 13.62 12.05
N ARG A 152 -3.08 14.66 12.83
CA ARG A 152 -2.22 15.77 12.40
C ARG A 152 -0.88 15.70 13.11
N ASN A 153 0.19 15.93 12.38
CA ASN A 153 1.52 16.07 12.99
C ASN A 153 1.71 17.54 13.43
N VAL A 154 1.96 17.74 14.71
CA VAL A 154 2.26 19.05 15.31
C VAL A 154 3.64 18.96 15.96
N GLY A 155 4.66 19.36 15.20
CA GLY A 155 6.06 19.13 15.57
C GLY A 155 6.35 17.62 15.68
N SER A 156 6.85 17.18 16.84
CA SER A 156 7.08 15.77 17.14
C SER A 156 5.84 15.04 17.68
N MET A 157 4.74 15.74 17.93
CA MET A 157 3.52 15.19 18.51
C MET A 157 2.48 14.89 17.43
N LYS A 158 1.62 13.90 17.69
CA LYS A 158 0.47 13.56 16.85
C LYS A 158 -0.81 13.96 17.58
N GLU A 159 -1.64 14.77 16.92
CA GLU A 159 -2.94 15.18 17.42
C GLU A 159 -4.06 14.42 16.71
N VAL A 160 -5.03 13.93 17.47
CA VAL A 160 -6.20 13.26 16.91
C VAL A 160 -7.30 14.29 16.73
N HIS A 161 -7.83 14.37 15.51
CA HIS A 161 -8.90 15.25 15.10
C HIS A 161 -10.16 14.44 14.78
N TYR A 162 -11.30 14.92 15.24
CA TYR A 162 -12.59 14.30 14.99
C TYR A 162 -13.61 15.30 14.45
N LYS A 163 -14.23 14.95 13.32
CA LYS A 163 -15.33 15.72 12.75
C LYS A 163 -16.64 15.29 13.36
N VAL A 164 -17.32 16.22 14.01
CA VAL A 164 -18.61 15.98 14.66
C VAL A 164 -19.63 15.39 13.67
N GLN A 165 -20.22 14.27 14.02
CA GLN A 165 -21.26 13.60 13.26
C GLN A 165 -22.66 13.92 13.80
N ARG A 166 -23.68 13.54 13.04
CA ARG A 166 -25.08 13.77 13.42
C ARG A 166 -25.42 13.00 14.71
N LYS A 167 -26.03 13.68 15.70
CA LYS A 167 -26.40 13.16 17.04
C LYS A 167 -25.24 12.94 18.01
N ASP A 168 -24.05 13.43 17.68
CA ASP A 168 -22.94 13.45 18.62
C ASP A 168 -23.19 14.39 19.79
N THR A 169 -22.61 14.02 20.93
CA THR A 169 -22.42 14.90 22.08
C THR A 169 -20.98 14.72 22.56
N LEU A 170 -20.40 15.71 23.23
CA LEU A 170 -19.05 15.58 23.78
C LEU A 170 -18.92 14.35 24.70
N PHE A 171 -19.99 13.98 25.40
CA PHE A 171 -20.03 12.77 26.22
C PHE A 171 -19.93 11.48 25.39
N LYS A 172 -20.67 11.39 24.27
CA LYS A 172 -20.61 10.23 23.37
C LYS A 172 -19.25 10.13 22.68
N ILE A 173 -18.72 11.25 22.21
CA ILE A 173 -17.38 11.33 21.61
C ILE A 173 -16.35 10.89 22.64
N ALA A 174 -16.41 11.40 23.87
CA ALA A 174 -15.48 10.99 24.92
C ALA A 174 -15.57 9.50 25.25
N LYS A 175 -16.78 8.93 25.32
CA LYS A 175 -16.95 7.47 25.48
C LYS A 175 -16.36 6.70 24.29
N LYS A 176 -16.55 7.21 23.06
CA LYS A 176 -16.04 6.60 21.83
C LYS A 176 -14.51 6.56 21.79
N PHE A 177 -13.81 7.62 22.18
CA PHE A 177 -12.35 7.71 22.07
C PHE A 177 -11.58 7.36 23.35
N TYR A 178 -12.17 7.55 24.53
CA TYR A 178 -11.49 7.28 25.80
C TYR A 178 -12.07 6.10 26.57
N GLY A 179 -13.21 5.55 26.13
CA GLY A 179 -13.99 4.58 26.90
C GLY A 179 -14.82 5.20 28.04
N HIS A 180 -14.56 6.47 28.38
CA HIS A 180 -15.19 7.15 29.52
C HIS A 180 -15.82 8.48 29.10
N GLY A 181 -17.14 8.57 29.20
CA GLY A 181 -17.88 9.78 28.84
C GLY A 181 -17.48 11.01 29.66
N SER A 182 -17.00 10.84 30.91
CA SER A 182 -16.56 11.92 31.80
C SER A 182 -15.38 12.75 31.25
N ARG A 183 -14.61 12.22 30.29
CA ARG A 183 -13.52 12.94 29.61
C ARG A 183 -14.02 14.01 28.62
N TRP A 184 -15.34 14.21 28.50
CA TRP A 184 -15.93 15.28 27.68
C TRP A 184 -15.41 16.68 28.06
N ARG A 185 -15.06 16.90 29.34
CA ARG A 185 -14.49 18.17 29.82
C ARG A 185 -13.11 18.46 29.20
N ASN A 186 -12.31 17.41 29.00
CA ASN A 186 -10.98 17.54 28.39
C ASN A 186 -11.12 17.96 26.93
N ILE A 187 -12.08 17.36 26.20
CA ILE A 187 -12.40 17.77 24.82
C ILE A 187 -12.85 19.24 24.82
N LYS A 188 -13.76 19.62 25.73
CA LYS A 188 -14.23 21.01 25.83
C LYS A 188 -13.07 21.99 26.03
N TYR A 189 -12.20 21.74 27.01
CA TYR A 189 -11.06 22.58 27.34
C TYR A 189 -10.09 22.72 26.16
N ALA A 190 -9.70 21.59 25.54
CA ALA A 190 -8.76 21.58 24.40
C ALA A 190 -9.28 22.31 23.15
N ASN A 191 -10.59 22.54 23.06
CA ASN A 191 -11.22 23.21 21.92
C ASN A 191 -11.71 24.63 22.26
N GLY A 192 -11.16 25.26 23.31
CA GLY A 192 -11.47 26.65 23.67
C GLY A 192 -12.81 26.81 24.40
N GLU A 193 -13.09 25.93 25.37
CA GLU A 193 -14.29 25.99 26.22
C GLU A 193 -15.63 25.93 25.45
N ILE A 194 -15.67 25.19 24.35
CA ILE A 194 -16.86 25.07 23.51
C ILE A 194 -18.10 24.61 24.30
N GLU A 195 -19.21 25.31 24.10
CA GLU A 195 -20.48 24.90 24.68
C GLU A 195 -21.08 23.70 23.94
N SER A 196 -21.80 22.84 24.67
CA SER A 196 -22.46 21.66 24.09
C SER A 196 -23.44 22.01 22.95
N ALA A 197 -24.10 23.19 23.02
CA ALA A 197 -24.98 23.70 21.96
C ALA A 197 -24.22 24.13 20.69
N SER A 198 -22.91 24.33 20.77
CA SER A 198 -22.03 24.76 19.67
C SER A 198 -21.42 23.59 18.89
N LEU A 199 -21.84 22.34 19.18
CA LEU A 199 -21.37 21.12 18.54
C LEU A 199 -22.07 20.91 17.19
N ARG A 200 -21.74 21.77 16.21
CA ARG A 200 -22.27 21.67 14.84
C ARG A 200 -21.66 20.48 14.10
N ILE A 201 -22.47 19.80 13.28
CA ILE A 201 -22.01 18.73 12.38
C ILE A 201 -20.87 19.26 11.50
N GLY A 202 -19.83 18.45 11.31
CA GLY A 202 -18.64 18.79 10.52
C GLY A 202 -17.60 19.63 11.26
N ARG A 203 -17.90 20.12 12.47
CA ARG A 203 -16.92 20.83 13.29
C ARG A 203 -15.74 19.91 13.60
N ASP A 204 -14.53 20.39 13.34
CA ASP A 204 -13.30 19.70 13.67
C ASP A 204 -12.95 19.91 15.16
N LEU A 205 -12.73 18.81 15.89
CA LEU A 205 -12.38 18.80 17.31
C LEU A 205 -11.02 18.17 17.51
N VAL A 206 -10.17 18.84 18.28
CA VAL A 206 -8.95 18.24 18.84
C VAL A 206 -9.35 17.31 19.99
N LEU A 207 -8.90 16.07 19.93
CA LEU A 207 -9.08 15.09 21.00
C LEU A 207 -7.76 14.92 21.77
N PRO A 208 -7.60 15.57 22.94
CA PRO A 208 -6.37 15.47 23.71
C PRO A 208 -6.20 14.07 24.32
N ASP A 209 -4.97 13.65 24.57
CA ASP A 209 -4.67 12.41 25.32
C ASP A 209 -5.26 11.12 24.68
N VAL A 210 -5.36 11.09 23.35
CA VAL A 210 -5.68 9.86 22.59
C VAL A 210 -4.36 9.31 22.04
N PRO A 211 -3.90 8.12 22.49
CA PRO A 211 -2.65 7.57 22.01
C PRO A 211 -2.76 7.14 20.55
N VAL A 212 -1.80 7.57 19.74
CA VAL A 212 -1.67 7.18 18.33
C VAL A 212 -0.61 6.10 18.23
N ILE A 213 -1.01 4.90 17.83
CA ILE A 213 -0.08 3.79 17.58
C ILE A 213 0.15 3.64 16.08
N THR A 214 1.42 3.58 15.69
CA THR A 214 1.80 3.39 14.28
C THR A 214 2.11 1.95 13.95
N ASN A 215 2.48 1.13 14.92
CA ASN A 215 2.58 -0.32 14.79
C ASN A 215 1.63 -0.93 15.83
N ILE A 216 0.82 -1.90 15.43
CA ILE A 216 -0.17 -2.49 16.33
C ILE A 216 0.48 -3.17 17.56
N ASN A 217 1.74 -3.62 17.44
CA ASN A 217 2.51 -4.16 18.55
C ASN A 217 2.83 -3.10 19.62
N ASP A 218 2.88 -1.82 19.26
CA ASP A 218 3.14 -0.72 20.21
C ASP A 218 1.99 -0.57 21.22
N ALA A 219 0.81 -1.17 20.95
CA ALA A 219 -0.30 -1.20 21.89
C ALA A 219 0.05 -1.92 23.22
N GLU A 220 1.05 -2.81 23.22
CA GLU A 220 1.55 -3.45 24.44
C GLU A 220 2.35 -2.50 25.33
N LEU A 221 2.92 -1.43 24.76
CA LEU A 221 3.70 -0.42 25.47
C LEU A 221 2.83 0.63 26.16
N LEU A 222 1.54 0.69 25.83
CA LEU A 222 0.60 1.62 26.44
C LEU A 222 0.25 1.17 27.85
N ASP A 223 0.16 2.12 28.77
CA ASP A 223 -0.45 1.90 30.08
C ASP A 223 -1.95 1.61 29.92
N LYS A 224 -2.30 0.32 29.96
CA LYS A 224 -3.69 -0.16 29.81
C LYS A 224 -4.56 0.15 31.03
N GLU A 225 -3.98 0.60 32.15
CA GLU A 225 -4.76 1.12 33.28
C GLU A 225 -5.32 2.50 32.95
N HIS A 226 -4.48 3.37 32.38
CA HIS A 226 -4.85 4.73 31.98
C HIS A 226 -5.57 4.81 30.63
N TYR A 227 -5.10 4.09 29.61
CA TYR A 227 -5.66 4.10 28.27
C TYR A 227 -6.52 2.86 28.00
N LYS A 228 -7.81 3.06 27.74
CA LYS A 228 -8.72 1.98 27.32
C LYS A 228 -8.83 1.84 25.82
N LYS A 229 -8.41 2.87 25.07
CA LYS A 229 -8.48 2.93 23.62
C LYS A 229 -7.29 3.68 23.07
N ALA A 230 -6.92 3.34 21.84
CA ALA A 230 -5.95 4.05 21.01
C ALA A 230 -6.54 4.31 19.63
N VAL A 231 -5.82 5.05 18.79
CA VAL A 231 -6.10 5.12 17.36
C VAL A 231 -4.95 4.56 16.55
N TYR A 232 -5.27 3.90 15.44
CA TYR A 232 -4.33 3.26 14.54
C TYR A 232 -4.65 3.66 13.10
N GLU A 233 -3.63 4.10 12.37
CA GLU A 233 -3.75 4.41 10.95
C GLU A 233 -3.55 3.13 10.12
N VAL A 234 -4.59 2.72 9.40
CA VAL A 234 -4.59 1.52 8.57
C VAL A 234 -3.46 1.58 7.55
N LYS A 235 -2.66 0.53 7.51
CA LYS A 235 -1.61 0.34 6.52
C LYS A 235 -2.08 -0.60 5.44
N TRP A 236 -1.38 -0.56 4.32
CA TRP A 236 -1.66 -1.45 3.21
C TRP A 236 -1.50 -2.92 3.65
N GLY A 237 -2.53 -3.74 3.37
CA GLY A 237 -2.56 -5.15 3.75
C GLY A 237 -3.21 -5.44 5.11
N ASP A 238 -3.54 -4.40 5.89
CA ASP A 238 -4.27 -4.59 7.13
C ASP A 238 -5.68 -5.13 6.87
N SER A 239 -6.13 -5.97 7.79
CA SER A 239 -7.52 -6.39 7.92
C SER A 239 -7.87 -6.38 9.40
N LEU A 240 -9.15 -6.20 9.74
CA LEU A 240 -9.58 -6.27 11.14
C LEU A 240 -9.19 -7.61 11.79
N TYR A 241 -9.16 -8.70 11.01
CA TYR A 241 -8.73 -10.03 11.46
C TYR A 241 -7.25 -10.06 11.85
N ASN A 242 -6.36 -9.53 11.00
CA ASN A 242 -4.93 -9.53 11.29
C ASN A 242 -4.62 -8.58 12.45
N ILE A 243 -5.24 -7.40 12.49
CA ILE A 243 -5.10 -6.45 13.60
C ILE A 243 -5.53 -7.10 14.92
N ALA A 244 -6.69 -7.76 14.95
CA ALA A 244 -7.16 -8.50 16.13
C ALA A 244 -6.26 -9.69 16.49
N SER A 245 -5.71 -10.39 15.49
CA SER A 245 -4.77 -11.49 15.73
C SER A 245 -3.51 -10.99 16.42
N THR A 246 -2.98 -9.83 16.04
CA THR A 246 -1.80 -9.27 16.71
C THR A 246 -2.15 -8.70 18.09
N LEU A 247 -3.21 -7.92 18.19
CA LEU A 247 -3.56 -7.19 19.40
C LEU A 247 -4.14 -8.08 20.52
N TYR A 248 -4.99 -9.02 20.16
CA TYR A 248 -5.73 -9.86 21.11
C TYR A 248 -5.26 -11.31 21.11
N HIS A 249 -4.29 -11.65 20.26
CA HIS A 249 -3.87 -13.04 20.00
C HIS A 249 -5.03 -13.93 19.52
N ASP A 250 -6.07 -13.32 18.95
CA ASP A 250 -7.27 -13.99 18.48
C ASP A 250 -7.93 -13.16 17.37
N GLY A 251 -7.74 -13.57 16.12
CA GLY A 251 -8.32 -12.90 14.95
C GLY A 251 -9.84 -12.88 14.96
N THR A 252 -10.52 -13.81 15.65
CA THR A 252 -11.99 -13.83 15.74
C THR A 252 -12.55 -12.64 16.52
N LYS A 253 -11.71 -11.94 17.29
CA LYS A 253 -12.03 -10.69 18.01
C LYS A 253 -12.06 -9.46 17.11
N TRP A 254 -11.92 -9.60 15.79
CA TRP A 254 -12.09 -8.48 14.84
C TRP A 254 -13.39 -7.70 15.05
N ARG A 255 -14.45 -8.37 15.52
CA ARG A 255 -15.76 -7.76 15.83
C ARG A 255 -15.67 -6.68 16.91
N VAL A 256 -14.75 -6.84 17.86
CA VAL A 256 -14.53 -5.87 18.94
C VAL A 256 -14.02 -4.55 18.37
N ILE A 257 -13.11 -4.61 17.39
CA ILE A 257 -12.61 -3.45 16.66
C ILE A 257 -13.72 -2.86 15.79
N TYR A 258 -14.44 -3.72 15.05
CA TYR A 258 -15.51 -3.27 14.16
C TYR A 258 -16.61 -2.47 14.87
N GLU A 259 -17.06 -2.93 16.05
CA GLU A 259 -18.16 -2.27 16.77
C GLU A 259 -17.86 -0.82 17.14
N ASP A 260 -16.60 -0.49 17.45
CA ASP A 260 -16.17 0.87 17.77
C ASP A 260 -15.95 1.76 16.53
N ASN A 261 -15.93 1.16 15.33
CA ASN A 261 -15.62 1.82 14.05
C ASN A 261 -16.72 1.66 13.01
N LYS A 262 -17.87 1.08 13.36
CA LYS A 262 -18.92 0.73 12.38
C LYS A 262 -19.54 1.94 11.68
N ASP A 263 -19.47 3.11 12.29
CA ASP A 263 -19.94 4.36 11.69
C ASP A 263 -18.91 4.90 10.65
N GLU A 264 -17.66 4.45 10.73
CA GLU A 264 -16.53 4.87 9.91
C GLU A 264 -16.12 3.83 8.85
N ILE A 265 -16.51 2.57 9.02
CA ILE A 265 -16.20 1.47 8.10
C ILE A 265 -17.40 1.21 7.21
N GLU A 266 -17.32 1.65 5.95
CA GLU A 266 -18.36 1.37 4.95
C GLU A 266 -18.33 -0.09 4.48
N ASN A 267 -17.13 -0.65 4.30
CA ASN A 267 -16.95 -2.03 3.86
C ASN A 267 -15.89 -2.73 4.71
N ILE A 268 -16.34 -3.72 5.48
CA ILE A 268 -15.48 -4.46 6.39
C ILE A 268 -14.38 -5.29 5.69
N LYS A 269 -14.59 -5.66 4.42
CA LYS A 269 -13.63 -6.44 3.63
C LYS A 269 -12.55 -5.57 2.99
N ASP A 270 -12.71 -4.25 3.02
CA ASP A 270 -11.82 -3.32 2.34
C ASP A 270 -11.55 -2.10 3.23
N LEU A 271 -10.59 -2.23 4.14
CA LEU A 271 -10.11 -1.11 4.93
C LEU A 271 -9.29 -0.18 4.03
N THR A 272 -9.63 1.10 4.03
CA THR A 272 -8.90 2.08 3.22
C THR A 272 -7.58 2.41 3.91
N VAL A 273 -6.47 2.37 3.19
CA VAL A 273 -5.17 2.77 3.76
C VAL A 273 -5.22 4.24 4.16
N GLY A 274 -4.63 4.59 5.30
CA GLY A 274 -4.75 5.92 5.91
C GLY A 274 -6.06 6.14 6.69
N GLN A 275 -7.04 5.24 6.60
CA GLN A 275 -8.21 5.26 7.48
C GLN A 275 -7.77 5.09 8.93
N VAL A 276 -8.25 5.92 9.83
CA VAL A 276 -7.91 5.83 11.25
C VAL A 276 -8.99 5.02 11.97
N LEU A 277 -8.56 3.94 12.63
CA LEU A 277 -9.41 3.07 13.44
C LEU A 277 -9.21 3.35 14.92
N ILE A 278 -10.29 3.32 15.68
CA ILE A 278 -10.30 3.24 17.13
C ILE A 278 -10.01 1.80 17.53
N ILE A 279 -8.98 1.61 18.35
CA ILE A 279 -8.50 0.31 18.80
C ILE A 279 -8.82 0.13 20.28
N PRO A 280 -9.72 -0.80 20.65
CA PRO A 280 -9.99 -1.12 22.05
C PRO A 280 -8.80 -1.86 22.66
N LEU A 281 -8.28 -1.40 23.79
CA LEU A 281 -7.11 -1.99 24.45
C LEU A 281 -7.48 -3.04 25.52
N ASN A 282 -8.64 -3.67 25.37
CA ASN A 282 -9.13 -4.69 26.29
C ASN A 282 -8.13 -5.85 26.37
N SER A 283 -7.83 -6.30 27.59
CA SER A 283 -6.99 -7.48 27.79
C SER A 283 -7.84 -8.74 27.68
N TYR A 284 -7.55 -9.58 26.68
CA TYR A 284 -8.10 -10.93 26.57
C TYR A 284 -7.05 -11.94 27.03
N PRO A 285 -7.43 -12.95 27.85
CA PRO A 285 -6.48 -13.97 28.28
C PRO A 285 -5.93 -14.73 27.08
N LYS A 286 -4.61 -14.93 27.03
CA LYS A 286 -3.97 -15.79 26.02
C LYS A 286 -4.54 -17.19 26.17
N HIS A 287 -5.19 -17.72 25.14
CA HIS A 287 -5.56 -19.13 25.12
C HIS A 287 -4.28 -19.96 25.06
N VAL A 288 -3.88 -20.52 26.20
CA VAL A 288 -2.88 -21.58 26.24
C VAL A 288 -3.57 -22.81 25.65
N SER A 289 -3.24 -23.14 24.40
CA SER A 289 -3.60 -24.43 23.83
C SER A 289 -2.98 -25.51 24.70
N LYS A 290 -3.79 -26.26 25.45
CA LYS A 290 -3.38 -27.55 25.99
C LYS A 290 -3.01 -28.42 24.79
N GLY A 291 -1.74 -28.81 24.72
CA GLY A 291 -1.25 -29.72 23.69
C GLY A 291 -1.98 -31.07 23.74
N PRO A 292 -1.97 -31.83 22.63
CA PRO A 292 -2.52 -33.17 22.59
C PRO A 292 -1.87 -34.10 23.62
#